data_AF-A0A925I5M2-F1
#
_entry.id   AF-A0A925I5M2-F1
#
_cell.length_a   1.000
_cell.length_b   1.000
_cell.length_c   1.000
_cell.angle_alpha   90.00
_cell.angle_beta   90.00
_cell.angle_gamma   90.00
#
_symmetry.space_group_name_H-M   'P 1'
#
loop_
_entity.id
_entity.type
_entity.pdbx_description
1 polymer ?
#
loop_
_entity_poly.entity_id
_entity_poly.type
_entity_poly.pdbx_seq_one_letter_code
_entity_poly.pdbx_strand_id
1 'polypeptide(L)' 'MLYAIIANPSRAWVMAVAHDQLANAAANGDPDETISSRADRARGEGQRWGCVLCRLLDWIDPTHCEKSNGV' A
#
# COMPACT_ATOMS: atom_id res chain seq x y z
N MET A 1 -17.91 1.02 -5.71
CA MET A 1 -16.77 1.86 -5.29
C MET A 1 -17.17 3.32 -5.09
N LEU A 2 -17.59 4.06 -6.13
CA LEU A 2 -17.95 5.48 -6.07
C LEU A 2 -18.93 5.88 -4.93
N TYR A 3 -20.01 5.13 -4.72
CA TYR A 3 -20.98 5.42 -3.65
C TYR A 3 -20.36 5.36 -2.25
N ALA A 4 -19.49 4.38 -1.97
CA ALA A 4 -18.86 4.23 -0.66
C ALA A 4 -17.82 5.33 -0.40
N ILE A 5 -17.13 5.78 -1.46
CA ILE A 5 -16.16 6.87 -1.41
C ILE A 5 -16.85 8.20 -1.06
N ILE A 6 -18.06 8.44 -1.60
CA ILE A 6 -18.81 9.68 -1.37
C ILE A 6 -19.61 9.64 -0.06
N ALA A 7 -20.17 8.49 0.30
CA ALA A 7 -21.10 8.37 1.43
C ALA A 7 -20.43 8.08 2.78
N ASN A 8 -19.21 7.52 2.82
CA ASN A 8 -18.57 7.16 4.08
C ASN A 8 -17.02 7.08 4.00
N PRO A 9 -16.29 7.97 4.67
CA PRO A 9 -14.82 8.02 4.61
C PRO A 9 -14.14 6.75 5.15
N SER A 10 -14.72 6.08 6.16
CA SER A 10 -14.17 4.82 6.68
C SER A 10 -14.26 3.69 5.66
N ARG A 11 -15.35 3.64 4.88
CA ARG A 11 -15.46 2.65 3.80
C ARG A 11 -14.54 2.98 2.64
N ALA A 12 -14.33 4.26 2.34
CA ALA A 12 -13.35 4.68 1.33
C ALA A 12 -11.94 4.16 1.67
N TRP A 13 -11.54 4.24 2.94
CA TRP A 13 -10.27 3.71 3.43
C TRP A 13 -10.14 2.19 3.25
N VAL A 14 -11.15 1.42 3.66
CA VAL A 14 -11.15 -0.04 3.47
C VAL A 14 -11.04 -0.41 2.00
N MET A 15 -11.70 0.34 1.11
CA MET A 15 -11.56 0.11 -0.32
C MET A 15 -10.13 0.40 -0.79
N ALA A 16 -9.49 1.48 -0.34
CA ALA A 16 -8.10 1.77 -0.69
C ALA A 16 -7.15 0.64 -0.28
N VAL A 17 -7.29 0.12 0.96
CA VAL A 17 -6.51 -1.04 1.44
C VAL A 17 -6.74 -2.27 0.57
N ALA A 18 -7.99 -2.57 0.21
CA ALA A 18 -8.29 -3.74 -0.63
C ALA A 18 -7.68 -3.62 -2.04
N HIS A 19 -7.59 -2.41 -2.61
CA HIS A 19 -6.91 -2.21 -3.89
C HIS A 19 -5.39 -2.35 -3.76
N ASP A 20 -4.82 -1.95 -2.63
CA ASP A 20 -3.40 -2.13 -2.32
C ASP A 20 -3.04 -3.63 -2.22
N GLN A 21 -3.81 -4.40 -1.43
CA GLN A 21 -3.68 -5.87 -1.33
C GLN A 21 -3.85 -6.55 -2.69
N LEU A 22 -4.83 -6.12 -3.50
CA LEU A 22 -5.02 -6.63 -4.85
C LEU A 22 -3.80 -6.36 -5.74
N ALA A 23 -3.20 -5.17 -5.65
CA ALA A 23 -2.00 -4.83 -6.40
C ALA A 23 -0.80 -5.69 -5.95
N ASN A 24 -0.68 -5.97 -4.65
CA ASN A 24 0.36 -6.86 -4.14
C ASN A 24 0.17 -8.30 -4.65
N ALA A 25 -1.04 -8.84 -4.55
CA ALA A 25 -1.39 -10.16 -5.06
C ALA A 25 -1.11 -10.28 -6.57
N ALA A 26 -1.50 -9.27 -7.34
CA ALA A 26 -1.20 -9.20 -8.78
C ALA A 26 0.31 -9.13 -9.07
N ALA A 27 1.09 -8.53 -8.17
CA ALA A 27 2.55 -8.50 -8.20
C ALA A 27 3.20 -9.73 -7.51
N ASN A 28 2.48 -10.85 -7.41
CA ASN A 28 2.94 -12.12 -6.85
C ASN A 28 3.39 -12.02 -5.38
N GLY A 29 2.77 -11.11 -4.62
CA GLY A 29 2.88 -10.99 -3.17
C GLY A 29 1.79 -11.74 -2.42
N ASP A 30 1.83 -11.68 -1.09
CA ASP A 30 0.79 -12.27 -0.24
C ASP A 30 -0.53 -11.51 -0.39
N PRO A 31 -1.67 -12.20 -0.64
CA PRO A 31 -2.95 -11.54 -0.89
C PRO A 31 -3.54 -10.78 0.30
N ASP A 32 -3.10 -11.11 1.52
CA ASP A 32 -3.53 -10.40 2.73
C ASP A 32 -2.54 -9.30 3.15
N GLU A 33 -1.43 -9.14 2.42
CA GLU A 33 -0.42 -8.10 2.64
C GLU A 33 -0.57 -6.95 1.64
N THR A 34 -0.40 -5.71 2.11
CA THR A 34 -0.35 -4.52 1.25
C THR A 34 0.98 -4.40 0.49
N ILE A 35 0.95 -3.85 -0.74
CA ILE A 35 2.17 -3.63 -1.53
C ILE A 35 3.08 -2.60 -0.86
N SER A 36 2.48 -1.66 -0.12
CA SER A 36 3.19 -0.66 0.68
C SER A 36 3.94 -1.27 1.86
N SER A 37 3.34 -2.22 2.60
CA SER A 37 4.02 -3.03 3.63
C SER A 37 5.19 -3.84 3.05
N ARG A 38 4.95 -4.54 1.94
CA ARG A 38 5.98 -5.33 1.24
C ARG A 38 7.11 -4.44 0.72
N ALA A 39 6.78 -3.24 0.23
CA ALA A 39 7.76 -2.27 -0.26
C ALA A 39 8.66 -1.76 0.86
N ASP A 40 8.13 -1.54 2.07
CA ASP A 40 8.93 -1.14 3.23
C ASP A 40 9.92 -2.24 3.62
N ARG A 41 9.46 -3.51 3.69
CA ARG A 41 10.35 -4.66 3.92
C ARG A 41 11.43 -4.76 2.84
N ALA A 42 11.04 -4.65 1.57
CA ALA A 42 11.98 -4.72 0.44
C ALA A 42 13.00 -3.57 0.44
N ARG A 43 12.59 -2.36 0.88
CA ARG A 43 13.50 -1.22 1.11
C ARG A 43 14.52 -1.57 2.20
N GLY A 44 14.08 -2.16 3.32
CA GLY A 44 14.95 -2.63 4.41
C GLY A 44 15.94 -3.71 3.98
N GLU A 45 15.54 -4.57 3.03
CA GLU A 45 16.39 -5.59 2.41
C GLU A 45 17.32 -5.05 1.30
N GLY A 46 17.25 -3.74 0.99
CA GLY A 46 18.08 -3.10 -0.04
C GLY A 46 17.59 -3.34 -1.48
N GLN A 47 16.37 -3.82 -1.66
CA GLN A 47 15.78 -4.02 -2.98
C GLN A 47 15.36 -2.68 -3.59
N ARG A 48 15.85 -2.40 -4.80
CA ARG A 48 15.63 -1.09 -5.48
C ARG A 48 14.17 -0.77 -5.73
N TRP A 49 13.33 -1.77 -6.00
CA TRP A 49 11.92 -1.55 -6.28
C TRP A 49 11.17 -1.01 -5.04
N GLY A 50 11.50 -1.50 -3.84
CA GLY A 50 10.93 -1.00 -2.58
C GLY A 50 11.28 0.46 -2.35
N CYS A 51 12.54 0.85 -2.59
CA CYS A 51 12.97 2.25 -2.50
C CYS A 51 12.22 3.16 -3.49
N VAL A 52 12.05 2.73 -4.75
CA VAL A 52 11.35 3.51 -5.77
C VAL A 52 9.87 3.67 -5.44
N LEU A 53 9.21 2.57 -5.06
CA LEU A 53 7.80 2.57 -4.73
C LEU A 53 7.52 3.39 -3.46
N CYS A 54 8.30 3.19 -2.39
CA CYS A 54 8.14 3.99 -1.16
C CYS A 54 8.41 5.46 -1.41
N ARG A 55 9.40 5.84 -2.24
CA ARG A 55 9.62 7.24 -2.59
C ARG A 55 8.44 7.86 -3.35
N LEU A 56 7.77 7.09 -4.22
CA LEU A 56 6.59 7.55 -4.93
C LEU A 56 5.38 7.70 -4.00
N LEU A 57 5.20 6.76 -3.07
CA LEU A 57 4.12 6.80 -2.08
C LEU A 57 4.33 7.90 -1.04
N ASP A 58 5.57 8.08 -0.58
CA ASP A 58 5.98 9.14 0.35
C ASP A 58 5.80 10.55 -0.23
N TRP A 59 5.77 10.68 -1.55
CA TRP A 59 5.46 11.95 -2.22
C TRP A 59 3.98 12.31 -2.14
N ILE A 60 3.09 11.31 -2.04
CA ILE A 60 1.64 11.49 -1.92
C ILE A 60 1.24 11.62 -0.44
N ASP A 61 1.76 10.74 0.42
CA ASP A 61 1.56 10.76 1.87
C ASP A 61 2.92 10.56 2.55
N PRO A 62 3.48 11.57 3.24
CA PRO A 62 4.78 11.44 3.89
C PRO A 62 4.83 10.22 4.82
N THR A 63 5.90 9.43 4.71
CA THR A 63 6.16 8.20 5.48
C THR A 63 5.08 7.11 5.33
N HIS A 64 4.47 7.01 4.14
CA HIS A 64 3.40 6.06 3.86
C HIS A 64 3.83 4.60 4.08
N CYS A 65 4.98 4.20 3.54
CA CYS A 65 5.47 2.83 3.68
C CYS A 65 5.75 2.45 5.15
N GLU A 66 6.24 3.39 5.96
CA GLU A 66 6.55 3.14 7.38
C GLU A 66 5.28 2.98 8.20
N LYS A 67 4.23 3.73 7.88
CA LYS A 67 2.90 3.60 8.50
C LYS A 67 2.21 2.30 8.11
N SER A 68 2.44 1.82 6.88
CA SER A 68 1.85 0.59 6.35
C SER A 68 2.64 -0.67 6.67
N ASN A 69 3.69 -0.60 7.49
CA ASN A 69 4.46 -1.79 7.83
C ASN A 69 3.61 -2.74 8.71
N GLY A 70 3.36 -3.95 8.20
CA GLY A 70 2.63 -5.01 8.92
C GLY A 70 1.11 -5.01 8.68
N VAL A 71 0.60 -4.28 7.68
CA VAL A 71 -0.80 -4.34 7.19
C VAL A 71 -0.93 -5.02 5.83
#